data_AF-A0A940KCJ8-F1
#
_entry.id   AF-A0A940KCJ8-F1
#
_cell.length_a   1.000
_cell.length_b   1.000
_cell.length_c   1.000
_cell.angle_alpha   90.00
_cell.angle_beta   90.00
_cell.angle_gamma   90.00
#
_symmetry.space_group_name_H-M   'P 1'
#
loop_
_entity.id
_entity.type
_entity.pdbx_description
1 polymer ?
#
loop_
_entity_poly.entity_id
_entity_poly.type
_entity_poly.pdbx_seq_one_letter_code
_entity_poly.pdbx_strand_id
1 'polypeptide(L)' 'AALVAAVGAALEFVDPDDPQAVELQERLRTEDAVALTASVTGLDPEHPLFRDVLGAVIARQERLASA' A
#
# COMPACT_ATOMS: atom_id res chain seq x y z
N ALA A 1 4.82 -1.94 15.41
CA ALA A 1 4.89 -3.41 15.22
C ALA A 1 5.74 -3.72 13.98
N ALA A 2 6.56 -4.77 14.00
CA ALA A 2 7.48 -5.08 12.89
C ALA A 2 6.75 -5.41 11.57
N LEU A 3 5.57 -6.03 11.65
CA LEU A 3 4.77 -6.38 10.47
C LEU A 3 4.36 -5.15 9.64
N VAL A 4 3.79 -4.13 10.28
CA VAL A 4 3.33 -2.91 9.58
C VAL A 4 4.51 -2.16 8.96
N ALA A 5 5.68 -2.18 9.62
CA ALA A 5 6.90 -1.62 9.04
C ALA A 5 7.36 -2.39 7.78
N ALA A 6 7.24 -3.72 7.78
CA ALA A 6 7.53 -4.54 6.60
C ALA A 6 6.56 -4.26 5.45
N VAL A 7 5.27 -4.07 5.74
CA VAL A 7 4.28 -3.63 4.74
C VAL A 7 4.67 -2.27 4.16
N GLY A 8 5.05 -1.30 5.00
CA GLY A 8 5.52 0.00 4.54
C GLY A 8 6.72 -0.10 3.58
N ALA A 9 7.71 -0.94 3.91
CA ALA A 9 8.85 -1.19 3.04
C ALA A 9 8.44 -1.83 1.71
N ALA A 10 7.47 -2.76 1.70
CA ALA A 10 6.96 -3.36 0.47
C ALA A 10 6.25 -2.33 -0.43
N LEU A 11 5.50 -1.37 0.13
CA LEU A 11 4.84 -0.31 -0.62
C LEU A 11 5.81 0.72 -1.22
N GLU A 12 7.01 0.81 -0.67
CA GLU A 12 8.11 1.64 -1.17
C GLU A 12 8.96 0.95 -2.24
N PHE A 13 8.80 -0.36 -2.41
CA PHE A 13 9.55 -1.12 -3.38
C PHE A 13 9.21 -0.66 -4.80
N VAL A 14 10.26 -0.38 -5.57
CA VAL A 14 10.18 0.03 -6.98
C VAL A 14 11.27 -0.72 -7.73
N ASP A 15 10.88 -1.42 -8.78
CA ASP A 15 11.78 -2.06 -9.73
C ASP A 15 11.11 -1.98 -11.11
N PRO A 16 11.72 -1.31 -12.12
CA PRO A 16 11.14 -1.16 -13.45
C PRO A 16 11.06 -2.47 -14.23
N ASP A 17 11.86 -3.48 -13.85
CA ASP A 17 11.86 -4.79 -14.48
C ASP A 17 10.86 -5.77 -13.80
N ASP A 18 10.20 -5.33 -12.72
CA ASP A 18 9.14 -6.07 -12.03
C ASP A 18 7.75 -5.47 -12.40
N PRO A 19 6.96 -6.15 -13.26
CA PRO A 19 5.65 -5.67 -13.66
C PRO A 19 4.69 -5.45 -12.50
N GLN A 20 4.78 -6.26 -11.44
CA GLN A 20 3.93 -6.16 -10.27
C GLN A 20 4.30 -4.96 -9.41
N ALA A 21 5.59 -4.64 -9.31
CA ALA A 21 6.04 -3.42 -8.64
C ALA A 21 5.54 -2.18 -9.42
N VAL A 22 5.67 -2.17 -10.74
CA VAL A 22 5.17 -1.08 -11.60
C VAL A 22 3.65 -0.91 -11.42
N GLU A 23 2.88 -1.99 -11.52
CA GLU A 23 1.43 -1.97 -11.33
C GLU A 23 1.06 -1.43 -9.95
N LEU A 24 1.69 -1.93 -8.88
CA LEU A 24 1.41 -1.46 -7.53
C LEU A 24 1.69 0.05 -7.37
N GLN A 25 2.78 0.54 -7.95
CA GLN A 25 3.10 1.97 -7.92
C GLN A 25 2.08 2.81 -8.70
N GLU A 26 1.56 2.34 -9.82
CA GLU A 26 0.47 3.01 -10.56
C GLU A 26 -0.83 3.04 -9.76
N ARG A 27 -1.20 1.90 -9.16
CA ARG A 27 -2.40 1.78 -8.32
C ARG A 27 -2.32 2.65 -7.07
N LEU A 28 -1.15 2.73 -6.43
CA LEU A 28 -0.92 3.65 -5.30
C LEU A 28 -1.17 5.12 -5.64
N ARG A 29 -1.06 5.54 -6.91
CA ARG A 29 -1.31 6.93 -7.32
C ARG A 29 -2.75 7.19 -7.73
N THR A 30 -3.49 6.16 -8.12
CA THR A 30 -4.78 6.31 -8.82
C THR A 30 -5.96 5.73 -8.06
N GLU A 31 -5.76 4.73 -7.20
CA GLU A 31 -6.81 4.06 -6.43
C GLU A 31 -7.02 4.68 -5.05
N ASP A 32 -8.24 4.51 -4.53
CA ASP A 32 -8.57 4.80 -3.14
C ASP A 32 -7.83 3.85 -2.19
N ALA A 33 -7.35 4.39 -1.06
CA ALA A 33 -6.54 3.66 -0.09
C ALA A 33 -7.25 2.43 0.48
N VAL A 34 -8.56 2.51 0.74
CA VAL A 34 -9.35 1.42 1.33
C VAL A 34 -9.52 0.30 0.30
N ALA A 35 -9.93 0.65 -0.92
CA ALA A 35 -10.09 -0.30 -2.01
C ALA A 35 -8.77 -1.03 -2.32
N LEU A 36 -7.67 -0.28 -2.43
CA LEU A 36 -6.35 -0.83 -2.67
C LEU A 36 -5.91 -1.77 -1.55
N THR A 37 -6.08 -1.35 -0.29
CA THR A 37 -5.70 -2.17 0.88
C THR A 37 -6.43 -3.50 0.87
N ALA A 38 -7.75 -3.50 0.70
CA ALA A 38 -8.56 -4.71 0.66
C ALA A 38 -8.16 -5.61 -0.52
N SER A 39 -7.98 -5.03 -1.71
CA SER A 39 -7.64 -5.77 -2.93
C SER A 39 -6.26 -6.43 -2.86
N VAL A 40 -5.23 -5.70 -2.41
CA VAL A 40 -3.83 -6.18 -2.43
C VAL A 40 -3.56 -7.14 -1.28
N THR A 41 -4.11 -6.87 -0.10
CA THR A 41 -3.82 -7.67 1.10
C THR A 41 -4.84 -8.76 1.36
N GLY A 42 -6.01 -8.70 0.71
CA GLY A 42 -7.14 -9.59 0.98
C GLY A 42 -7.77 -9.39 2.36
N LEU A 43 -7.38 -8.35 3.10
CA LEU A 43 -7.92 -8.05 4.41
C LEU A 43 -9.32 -7.44 4.29
N ASP A 44 -10.24 -7.96 5.10
CA ASP A 44 -11.55 -7.33 5.30
C ASP A 44 -11.41 -6.02 6.09
N PRO A 45 -12.15 -4.94 5.78
CA PRO A 45 -12.16 -3.72 6.57
C PRO A 45 -12.46 -3.90 8.06
N GLU A 46 -13.19 -4.94 8.45
CA GLU A 46 -13.46 -5.28 9.85
C GLU A 46 -12.29 -5.99 10.54
N HIS A 47 -11.26 -6.40 9.79
CA HIS A 47 -10.10 -7.09 10.34
C HIS A 47 -9.25 -6.15 11.23
N PRO A 48 -8.80 -6.58 12.43
CA PRO A 48 -8.05 -5.72 13.35
C PRO A 48 -6.78 -5.08 12.76
N LEU A 49 -6.09 -5.78 11.85
CA LEU A 49 -4.89 -5.27 11.16
C LEU A 49 -5.20 -4.32 10.00
N PHE A 50 -6.44 -4.29 9.50
CA PHE A 50 -6.79 -3.50 8.32
C PHE A 50 -6.48 -2.02 8.53
N ARG A 51 -6.82 -1.49 9.71
CA ARG A 51 -6.60 -0.09 10.07
C ARG A 51 -5.12 0.30 10.03
N ASP A 52 -4.25 -0.55 10.55
CA ASP A 52 -2.81 -0.27 10.62
C ASP A 52 -2.16 -0.35 9.23
N VAL A 53 -2.57 -1.33 8.42
CA VAL A 53 -2.13 -1.48 7.02
C VAL A 53 -2.62 -0.32 6.17
N LEU A 54 -3.89 0.06 6.30
CA LEU A 54 -4.47 1.22 5.62
C LEU A 54 -3.69 2.49 5.94
N GLY A 55 -3.29 2.69 7.20
CA GLY A 55 -2.45 3.81 7.59
C GLY A 55 -1.11 3.84 6.85
N ALA A 56 -0.47 2.69 6.63
CA ALA A 56 0.76 2.59 5.85
C ALA A 56 0.53 2.92 4.37
N VAL A 57 -0.59 2.48 3.79
CA VAL A 57 -0.98 2.81 2.42
C VAL A 57 -1.21 4.31 2.26
N ILE A 58 -2.03 4.94 3.11
CA ILE A 58 -2.30 6.38 3.08
C ILE A 58 -0.99 7.17 3.17
N ALA A 59 -0.13 6.84 4.14
CA ALA A 59 1.17 7.52 4.31
C ALA A 59 2.09 7.35 3.08
N ARG A 60 1.95 6.25 2.32
CA ARG A 60 2.66 6.09 1.05
C ARG A 60 2.07 6.99 -0.04
N GLN A 61 0.75 7.03 -0.18
CA GLN A 61 0.08 7.85 -1.20
C GLN A 61 0.34 9.34 -0.98
N GLU A 62 0.30 9.82 0.25
CA GLU A 62 0.62 11.22 0.59
C GLU A 62 2.04 11.60 0.20
N ARG A 63 3.02 10.71 0.44
CA ARG A 63 4.42 10.93 0.01
C ARG A 63 4.56 10.97 -1.51
N LEU A 64 3.84 10.11 -2.23
CA LEU A 64 3.83 10.09 -3.68
C LEU A 64 3.15 11.32 -4.29
N ALA A 65 2.13 11.88 -3.63
CA ALA A 65 1.47 13.10 -4.06
C ALA A 65 2.32 14.37 -3.81
N SER A 66 3.27 14.28 -2.88
CA SER A 66 4.15 15.40 -2.50
C SER A 66 5.52 15.37 -3.21
N ALA A 67 5.77 14.38 -4.07
CA ALA A 67 7.01 14.16 -4.80
C ALA A 67 6.87 14.56 -6.28
#